data_AF-A0AA35XCG2-F1
#
_entry.id   AF-A0AA35XCG2-F1
#
_cell.length_a   1.000
_cell.length_b   1.000
_cell.length_c   1.000
_cell.angle_alpha   90.00
_cell.angle_beta   90.00
_cell.angle_gamma   90.00
#
_symmetry.space_group_name_H-M   'P 1'
#
loop_
_entity.id
_entity.type
_entity.pdbx_description
1 polymer ?
#
loop_
_entity_poly.entity_id
_entity_poly.type
_entity_poly.pdbx_seq_one_letter_code
_entity_poly.pdbx_strand_id
1 'polypeptide(L)'
;MDSSEALHYKKYSTASDVWSFGIVLYEIWTIGIKPYIQLTNSEVYQKIQSGYRLPPPPGCPRAVYQTMINCWNHEPDSRPTFPEIQVGLMRPDFKLLTWTAEDVAAYTEEARTLGAPLEAGGNSTLTFKRHT
;
A
#
# COMPACT_ATOMS: atom_id res chain seq x y z
N MET A 1 -4.95 11.37 -0.67
CA MET A 1 -3.71 11.33 0.13
C MET A 1 -2.58 11.57 -0.84
N ASP A 2 -1.84 12.66 -0.67
CA ASP A 2 -0.83 13.05 -1.66
C ASP A 2 0.47 12.25 -1.50
N SER A 3 1.19 12.06 -2.60
CA SER A 3 2.52 11.44 -2.59
C SER A 3 3.53 12.29 -1.80
N SER A 4 4.63 11.68 -1.33
CA SER A 4 5.69 12.41 -0.61
C SER A 4 6.25 13.59 -1.42
N GLU A 5 6.38 13.45 -2.73
CA GLU A 5 6.84 14.50 -3.64
C GLU A 5 5.83 15.65 -3.80
N ALA A 6 4.53 15.35 -3.87
CA ALA A 6 3.48 16.37 -3.98
C ALA A 6 3.35 17.16 -2.67
N LEU A 7 3.49 16.47 -1.52
CA LEU A 7 3.47 17.08 -0.20
C LEU A 7 4.66 18.03 0.06
N HIS A 8 5.86 17.69 -0.42
CA HIS A 8 7.07 18.50 -0.20
C HIS A 8 7.33 19.56 -1.28
N TYR A 9 7.13 19.22 -2.55
CA TYR A 9 7.57 20.05 -3.67
C TYR A 9 6.41 20.68 -4.46
N LYS A 10 5.14 20.41 -4.09
CA LYS A 10 3.95 20.81 -4.87
C LYS A 10 4.02 20.40 -6.34
N LYS A 11 4.74 19.31 -6.62
CA LYS A 11 4.94 18.79 -7.97
C LYS A 11 3.84 17.77 -8.27
N TYR A 12 2.86 18.20 -9.06
CA TYR A 12 1.81 17.33 -9.57
C TYR A 12 2.30 16.66 -10.85
N SER A 13 2.21 15.34 -10.90
CA SER A 13 2.65 14.51 -12.02
C SER A 13 1.75 13.27 -12.13
N THR A 14 1.78 12.61 -13.30
CA THR A 14 1.11 11.32 -13.45
C THR A 14 1.61 10.29 -12.42
N ALA A 15 2.89 10.34 -12.03
CA ALA A 15 3.43 9.47 -10.99
C ALA A 15 2.84 9.77 -9.60
N SER A 16 2.54 11.04 -9.31
CA SER A 16 1.84 11.43 -8.08
C SER A 16 0.38 10.98 -8.07
N ASP A 17 -0.29 10.96 -9.24
CA ASP A 17 -1.64 10.42 -9.39
C ASP A 17 -1.66 8.90 -9.20
N VAL A 18 -0.64 8.18 -9.71
CA VAL A 18 -0.47 6.73 -9.51
C VAL A 18 -0.35 6.39 -8.02
N TRP A 19 0.42 7.16 -7.25
CA TRP A 19 0.51 6.97 -5.81
C TRP A 19 -0.86 7.10 -5.13
N SER A 20 -1.58 8.18 -5.43
CA SER A 20 -2.91 8.45 -4.91
C SER A 20 -3.91 7.37 -5.33
N PHE A 21 -3.78 6.83 -6.54
CA PHE A 21 -4.60 5.72 -7.01
C PHE A 21 -4.35 4.43 -6.21
N GLY A 22 -3.11 4.15 -5.82
CA GLY A 22 -2.81 3.03 -4.91
C GLY A 22 -3.54 3.15 -3.57
N ILE A 23 -3.68 4.38 -3.05
CA ILE A 23 -4.47 4.66 -1.85
C ILE A 23 -5.97 4.43 -2.09
N VAL A 24 -6.50 4.87 -3.23
CA VAL A 24 -7.91 4.62 -3.60
C VAL A 24 -8.19 3.12 -3.72
N LEU A 25 -7.30 2.35 -4.32
CA LEU A 25 -7.42 0.89 -4.35
C LEU A 25 -7.52 0.32 -2.93
N TYR A 26 -6.68 0.79 -2.01
CA TYR A 26 -6.72 0.37 -0.61
C TYR A 26 -8.07 0.70 0.05
N GLU A 27 -8.60 1.90 -0.19
CA GLU A 27 -9.92 2.32 0.32
C GLU A 27 -11.04 1.43 -0.25
N ILE A 28 -10.99 1.07 -1.53
CA ILE A 28 -11.97 0.16 -2.16
C ILE A 28 -11.99 -1.19 -1.45
N TRP A 29 -10.81 -1.79 -1.23
CA TRP A 29 -10.69 -3.11 -0.61
C TRP A 29 -10.97 -3.13 0.89
N THR A 30 -10.88 -1.98 1.55
CA THR A 30 -11.23 -1.83 2.97
C THR A 30 -12.63 -1.27 3.19
N ILE A 31 -13.45 -1.19 2.14
CA ILE A 31 -14.84 -0.69 2.22
C ILE A 31 -14.88 0.75 2.79
N GLY A 32 -13.97 1.60 2.31
CA GLY A 32 -13.90 3.03 2.63
C GLY A 32 -13.20 3.37 3.94
N ILE A 33 -12.44 2.45 4.54
CA ILE A 33 -11.61 2.79 5.71
C ILE A 33 -10.54 3.79 5.29
N LYS A 34 -10.54 4.94 5.96
CA LYS A 34 -9.54 5.98 5.74
C LYS A 34 -8.13 5.40 5.97
N PRO A 35 -7.16 5.60 5.06
CA PRO A 35 -5.78 5.16 5.27
C PRO A 35 -5.10 6.03 6.35
N TYR A 36 -4.13 5.44 7.07
CA TYR A 36 -3.31 6.13 8.07
C TYR A 36 -4.13 6.91 9.12
N ILE A 37 -5.21 6.30 9.62
CA ILE A 37 -6.07 6.99 10.59
C ILE A 37 -5.29 7.39 11.83
N GLN A 38 -5.73 8.49 12.46
CA GLN A 38 -5.14 9.03 13.70
C GLN A 38 -3.72 9.59 13.56
N LEU A 39 -3.15 9.60 12.36
CA LEU A 39 -1.88 10.25 12.08
C LEU A 39 -2.08 11.62 11.43
N THR A 40 -1.29 12.60 11.86
CA THR A 40 -1.16 13.89 11.18
C THR A 40 -0.40 13.74 9.88
N ASN A 41 -0.55 14.69 8.94
CA ASN A 41 0.17 14.65 7.66
C ASN A 41 1.69 14.54 7.83
N SER A 42 2.25 15.21 8.86
CA SER A 42 3.68 15.13 9.18
C SER A 42 4.09 13.73 9.65
N GLU A 43 3.30 13.09 10.50
CA GLU A 43 3.59 11.72 10.97
C GLU A 43 3.47 10.70 9.85
N VAL A 44 2.48 10.85 8.97
CA VAL A 44 2.35 9.96 7.82
C VAL A 44 3.52 10.13 6.87
N TYR A 45 3.94 11.37 6.61
CA TYR A 45 5.14 11.62 5.81
C TYR A 45 6.36 10.90 6.38
N GLN A 46 6.61 11.03 7.69
CA GLN A 46 7.73 10.36 8.35
C GLN A 46 7.66 8.83 8.23
N LYS A 47 6.47 8.24 8.41
CA LYS A 47 6.28 6.79 8.19
C LYS A 47 6.57 6.39 6.74
N ILE A 48 6.05 7.12 5.76
CA ILE A 48 6.29 6.81 4.35
C ILE A 48 7.78 6.86 4.02
N GLN A 49 8.50 7.86 4.54
CA GLN A 49 9.95 8.02 4.39
C GLN A 49 10.73 6.89 5.08
N SER A 50 10.24 6.35 6.20
CA SER A 50 10.84 5.21 6.88
C SER A 50 10.56 3.86 6.20
N GLY A 51 9.96 3.86 4.99
CA GLY A 51 9.62 2.64 4.25
C GLY A 51 8.31 1.97 4.69
N TYR A 52 7.54 2.56 5.60
CA TYR A 52 6.25 2.00 6.01
C TYR A 52 5.26 2.02 4.85
N ARG A 53 4.52 0.92 4.67
CA ARG A 53 3.34 0.85 3.78
C ARG A 53 2.18 0.20 4.51
N LEU A 54 0.96 0.48 4.04
CA LEU A 54 -0.25 -0.13 4.60
C LEU A 54 -0.22 -1.65 4.44
N PRO A 55 -0.63 -2.44 5.45
CA PRO A 55 -0.70 -3.90 5.37
C PRO A 55 -1.74 -4.33 4.33
N PRO A 56 -1.73 -5.57 3.82
CA PRO A 56 -2.75 -6.02 2.87
C PRO A 56 -4.16 -5.99 3.47
N PRO A 57 -5.17 -5.44 2.76
CA PRO A 57 -6.56 -5.51 3.21
C PRO A 57 -7.08 -6.96 3.31
N PRO A 58 -7.99 -7.27 4.25
CA PRO A 58 -8.64 -8.58 4.33
C PRO A 58 -9.31 -8.99 3.03
N GLY A 59 -9.07 -10.22 2.57
CA GLY A 59 -9.68 -10.76 1.36
C GLY A 59 -9.18 -10.12 0.05
N CYS A 60 -8.22 -9.20 0.10
CA CYS A 60 -7.60 -8.64 -1.09
C CYS A 60 -6.78 -9.71 -1.84
N PRO A 61 -7.01 -9.93 -3.15
CA PRO A 61 -6.18 -10.82 -3.94
C PRO A 61 -4.72 -10.35 -3.94
N ARG A 62 -3.78 -11.30 -3.92
CA ARG A 62 -2.34 -10.98 -3.88
C ARG A 62 -1.90 -10.09 -5.04
N ALA A 63 -2.38 -10.37 -6.26
CA ALA A 63 -2.07 -9.56 -7.43
C ALA A 63 -2.50 -8.09 -7.28
N VAL A 64 -3.63 -7.85 -6.60
CA VAL A 64 -4.15 -6.49 -6.39
C VAL A 64 -3.31 -5.76 -5.34
N TYR A 65 -2.97 -6.41 -4.22
CA TYR A 65 -2.09 -5.80 -3.23
C TYR A 65 -0.68 -5.53 -3.79
N GLN A 66 -0.13 -6.44 -4.61
CA GLN A 66 1.14 -6.19 -5.29
C GLN A 66 1.06 -4.94 -6.19
N THR A 67 -0.08 -4.74 -6.86
CA THR A 67 -0.31 -3.54 -7.66
C THR A 67 -0.31 -2.28 -6.79
N MET A 68 -0.95 -2.30 -5.61
CA MET A 68 -0.91 -1.19 -4.64
C MET A 68 0.53 -0.88 -4.19
N ILE A 69 1.31 -1.90 -3.83
CA ILE A 69 2.70 -1.75 -3.42
C ILE A 69 3.53 -1.08 -4.52
N ASN A 70 3.34 -1.50 -5.78
CA ASN A 70 4.06 -0.91 -6.91
C ASN A 70 3.68 0.57 -7.11
N CYS A 71 2.41 0.93 -6.92
CA CYS A 71 1.97 2.33 -6.94
C CYS A 71 2.65 3.17 -5.83
N TRP A 72 2.98 2.54 -4.70
CA TRP A 72 3.64 3.19 -3.57
C TRP A 72 5.17 3.07 -3.59
N ASN A 73 5.77 2.89 -4.77
CA ASN A 73 7.22 2.95 -4.91
C ASN A 73 7.73 4.34 -4.48
N HIS A 74 8.82 4.33 -3.71
CA HIS A 74 9.48 5.55 -3.26
C HIS A 74 9.93 6.41 -4.46
N GLU A 75 10.57 5.77 -5.45
CA GLU A 75 11.02 6.42 -6.66
C GLU A 75 9.84 6.63 -7.63
N PRO A 76 9.46 7.88 -7.97
CA PRO A 76 8.35 8.17 -8.87
C PRO A 76 8.46 7.47 -10.24
N ASP A 77 9.67 7.42 -10.80
CA ASP A 77 9.93 6.82 -12.12
C ASP A 77 9.86 5.28 -12.09
N SER A 78 9.88 4.68 -10.91
CA SER A 78 9.71 3.23 -10.72
C SER A 78 8.26 2.84 -10.44
N ARG A 79 7.32 3.79 -10.43
CA ARG A 79 5.89 3.52 -10.29
C ARG A 79 5.30 3.07 -11.64
N PRO A 80 4.32 2.17 -11.64
CA PRO A 80 3.69 1.69 -12.87
C PRO A 80 2.87 2.80 -13.54
N THR A 81 2.74 2.72 -14.85
CA THR A 81 1.78 3.51 -15.61
C THR A 81 0.35 2.97 -15.43
N PHE A 82 -0.67 3.77 -15.69
CA PHE A 82 -2.06 3.31 -15.63
C PHE A 82 -2.38 2.08 -16.50
N PRO A 83 -1.85 1.95 -17.74
CA PRO A 83 -1.98 0.72 -18.51
C PRO A 83 -1.39 -0.52 -17.80
N GLU A 84 -0.22 -0.39 -17.17
CA GLU A 84 0.40 -1.48 -16.41
C GLU A 84 -0.40 -1.84 -15.15
N ILE A 85 -0.98 -0.83 -14.49
CA ILE A 85 -1.91 -1.03 -13.36
C ILE A 85 -3.13 -1.83 -13.82
N GLN A 86 -3.75 -1.45 -14.94
CA GLN A 86 -4.89 -2.17 -15.50
C GLN A 86 -4.53 -3.64 -15.77
N VAL A 87 -3.39 -3.91 -16.40
CA VAL A 87 -2.90 -5.28 -16.63
C VAL A 87 -2.70 -6.02 -15.31
N GLY A 88 -2.14 -5.37 -14.29
CA GLY A 88 -1.94 -5.95 -12.96
C GLY A 88 -3.24 -6.35 -12.27
N LEU A 89 -4.26 -5.48 -12.34
CA LEU A 89 -5.59 -5.73 -11.76
C LEU A 89 -6.39 -6.81 -12.49
N MET A 90 -6.17 -6.97 -13.80
CA MET A 90 -6.84 -7.96 -14.63
C MET A 90 -6.21 -9.36 -14.55
N ARG A 91 -5.12 -9.53 -13.78
CA ARG A 91 -4.48 -10.85 -13.61
C ARG A 91 -5.45 -11.83 -12.95
N PRO A 92 -5.68 -13.01 -13.53
CA PRO A 92 -6.50 -14.05 -12.92
C PRO A 92 -5.71 -14.70 -11.77
N ASP A 93 -5.74 -14.07 -10.60
CA ASP A 93 -5.19 -14.64 -9.37
C ASP A 93 -6.32 -14.91 -8.38
N PHE A 94 -6.68 -16.18 -8.25
CA PHE A 94 -7.72 -16.65 -7.31
C PHE A 94 -7.17 -16.89 -5.90
N LYS A 95 -5.88 -16.63 -5.65
CA LYS A 95 -5.31 -16.71 -4.30
C LYS A 95 -5.63 -15.44 -3.53
N LEU A 96 -6.74 -15.50 -2.80
CA LEU A 96 -7.06 -14.51 -1.79
C LEU A 96 -5.97 -14.51 -0.71
N LEU A 97 -5.57 -13.33 -0.23
CA LEU A 97 -4.80 -13.23 1.00
C LEU A 97 -5.75 -13.62 2.14
N THR A 98 -5.74 -14.90 2.49
CA THR A 98 -6.58 -15.46 3.56
C THR A 98 -6.01 -15.03 4.90
N TRP A 99 -6.86 -14.39 5.69
CA TRP A 99 -6.54 -14.04 7.06
C TRP A 99 -6.74 -15.23 7.98
N THR A 100 -5.81 -15.41 8.90
CA THR A 100 -6.03 -16.26 10.08
C THR A 100 -6.93 -15.51 11.07
N ALA A 101 -7.54 -16.22 12.01
CA ALA A 101 -8.33 -15.58 13.08
C ALA A 101 -7.50 -14.58 13.90
N GLU A 102 -6.18 -14.79 13.97
CA GLU A 102 -5.21 -13.90 14.62
C GLU A 102 -5.02 -12.59 13.84
N ASP A 103 -4.94 -12.66 12.50
CA ASP A 103 -4.84 -11.48 11.64
C ASP A 103 -6.11 -10.61 11.78
N VAL A 104 -7.29 -11.25 11.85
CA VAL A 104 -8.59 -10.58 12.09
C VAL A 104 -8.58 -9.83 13.42
N ALA A 105 -8.10 -10.49 14.48
CA ALA A 105 -8.03 -9.90 15.81
C ALA A 105 -7.04 -8.72 15.87
N ALA A 106 -5.89 -8.83 15.20
CA ALA A 106 -4.91 -7.74 15.11
C ALA A 106 -5.48 -6.50 14.40
N TYR A 107 -6.39 -6.67 13.44
CA TYR A 107 -6.99 -5.57 12.67
C TYR A 107 -7.97 -4.70 13.44
N THR A 108 -8.61 -5.26 14.45
CA THR A 108 -9.77 -4.65 15.12
C THR A 108 -9.48 -3.62 16.22
N GLU A 109 -8.31 -2.97 16.18
CA GLU A 109 -8.06 -1.62 16.74
C GLU A 109 -6.56 -1.31 16.76
N GLU A 110 -5.71 -2.34 16.85
CA GLU A 110 -4.25 -2.23 17.02
C GLU A 110 -3.46 -2.21 15.69
N ALA A 111 -4.00 -2.80 14.61
CA ALA A 111 -3.35 -2.78 13.28
C ALA A 111 -3.34 -1.39 12.62
N ARG A 112 -4.00 -0.40 13.20
CA ARG A 112 -3.86 1.02 12.81
C ARG A 112 -2.40 1.49 12.90
N THR A 113 -1.58 0.76 13.67
CA THR A 113 -0.16 0.99 13.88
C THR A 113 0.76 0.03 13.11
N LEU A 114 0.23 -1.04 12.50
CA LEU A 114 1.03 -2.11 11.91
C LEU A 114 1.16 -1.93 10.39
N GLY A 115 2.25 -1.31 9.98
CA GLY A 115 2.78 -1.43 8.62
C GLY A 115 4.12 -2.11 8.75
N ALA A 116 4.35 -3.07 7.87
CA ALA A 116 5.62 -3.75 7.81
C ALA A 116 6.63 -2.86 7.07
N PRO A 117 7.92 -2.93 7.43
CA PRO A 117 8.98 -2.49 6.54
C PRO A 117 8.92 -3.38 5.30
N LEU A 118 8.61 -2.80 4.14
CA LEU A 118 8.74 -3.49 2.86
C LEU A 118 9.85 -2.80 2.08
N GLU A 119 10.99 -3.45 1.98
CA GLU A 119 12.10 -3.05 1.11
C GLU A 119 11.59 -2.98 -0.33
N ALA A 120 11.47 -1.77 -0.86
CA ALA A 120 11.07 -1.54 -2.24
C ALA A 120 12.22 -1.89 -3.17
N GLY A 121 12.21 -3.12 -3.72
CA GLY A 121 13.15 -3.50 -4.77
C GLY A 121 13.68 -4.92 -4.67
N GLY A 122 12.83 -5.93 -4.83
CA GLY A 122 13.29 -7.30 -5.02
C GLY A 122 12.17 -8.20 -5.52
N ASN A 123 12.39 -8.90 -6.64
CA ASN A 123 11.55 -9.98 -7.16
C ASN A 123 11.60 -11.24 -6.25
N SER A 124 11.46 -11.07 -4.95
CA SER A 124 11.61 -12.14 -3.97
C SER A 124 10.41 -12.11 -3.06
N THR A 125 9.57 -13.14 -3.18
CA THR A 125 8.63 -13.66 -2.18
C THR A 125 8.32 -12.70 -1.03
N LEU A 126 7.09 -12.16 -1.00
CA LEU A 126 6.50 -11.48 0.16
C LEU A 126 6.49 -12.43 1.37
N THR A 127 7.62 -12.62 2.03
CA THR A 127 7.75 -13.32 3.31
C THR A 127 7.72 -12.28 4.40
N PHE A 128 6.59 -12.23 5.10
CA PHE A 128 6.39 -11.45 6.31
C PHE A 128 7.25 -12.08 7.41
N LYS A 129 8.42 -11.49 7.72
CA LYS A 129 9.22 -11.94 8.87
C LYS A 129 8.60 -11.38 10.15
N ARG A 130 7.98 -12.24 10.95
CA ARG A 130 7.68 -11.96 12.37
C ARG A 130 9.00 -11.63 13.06
N HIS A 131 9.16 -10.41 13.58
CA HIS A 131 10.17 -10.15 14.61
C HIS A 131 9.57 -10.63 15.93
N THR A 132 10.23 -11.63 16.51
CA THR A 132 10.09 -12.06 17.91
C THR A 132 10.34 -10.92 18.86
#